data_AF-A0A6M1S1Q7-F1
#
_entry.id   AF-A0A6M1S1Q7-F1
#
_cell.length_a   1.000
_cell.length_b   1.000
_cell.length_c   1.000
_cell.angle_alpha   90.00
_cell.angle_beta   90.00
_cell.angle_gamma   90.00
#
_symmetry.space_group_name_H-M   'P 1'
#
loop_
_entity.id
_entity.type
_entity.pdbx_description
1 polymer ?
#
loop_
_entity_poly.entity_id
_entity_poly.type
_entity_poly.pdbx_seq_one_letter_code
_entity_poly.pdbx_strand_id
1 'polypeptide(L)'
;MSERRFLVVLAHPLPESFAAAMAREIRQTLEGKGHSVDLLDLYAEDFDPRLTAAERASYMQPPYDFSDVQTLVDRLRAADGLILVFPQWWFNLPAILKGFIDRVFVPGVAFDHDPDGGRLVPKLGNIRTFWVVTTTGSPWWVVHFYMGNPVRRILKRGVAAFCSRGLDFHMFSLHDMDRVTGERCGRFMGKVRQALARL
;
A
#
# COMPACT_ATOMS: atom_id res chain seq x y z
N MET A 1 19.20 15.20 -4.46
CA MET A 1 18.50 13.89 -4.46
C MET A 1 18.05 13.62 -5.87
N SER A 2 18.18 12.40 -6.37
CA SER A 2 17.57 12.04 -7.67
C SER A 2 16.05 12.06 -7.53
N GLU A 3 15.36 12.47 -8.59
CA GLU A 3 13.92 12.29 -8.70
C GLU A 3 13.56 10.81 -8.49
N ARG A 4 12.43 10.56 -7.82
CA ARG A 4 11.87 9.24 -7.57
C ARG A 4 10.39 9.26 -7.95
N ARG A 5 9.85 8.13 -8.36
CA ARG A 5 8.42 7.94 -8.61
C ARG A 5 7.75 7.22 -7.45
N PHE A 6 6.70 7.81 -6.89
CA PHE A 6 5.90 7.18 -5.84
C PHE A 6 4.53 6.79 -6.37
N LEU A 7 4.14 5.53 -6.18
CA LEU A 7 2.76 5.08 -6.31
C LEU A 7 2.07 5.25 -4.95
N VAL A 8 1.12 6.18 -4.87
CA VAL A 8 0.28 6.42 -3.69
C VAL A 8 -1.07 5.76 -3.94
N VAL A 9 -1.38 4.70 -3.20
CA VAL A 9 -2.63 3.94 -3.34
C VAL A 9 -3.59 4.37 -2.24
N LEU A 10 -4.70 5.01 -2.61
CA LEU A 10 -5.79 5.41 -1.73
C LEU A 10 -6.92 4.37 -1.79
N ALA A 11 -7.37 3.91 -0.63
CA ALA A 11 -8.50 3.00 -0.50
C ALA A 11 -9.54 3.56 0.48
N HIS A 12 -10.34 4.53 0.04
CA HIS A 12 -11.46 5.05 0.80
C HIS A 12 -12.62 5.51 -0.12
N PRO A 13 -13.88 5.12 0.13
CA PRO A 13 -15.00 5.45 -0.77
C PRO A 13 -15.45 6.91 -0.70
N LEU A 14 -15.17 7.60 0.42
CA LEU A 14 -15.53 9.01 0.62
C LEU A 14 -14.37 9.96 0.26
N PRO A 15 -14.55 10.92 -0.67
CA PRO A 15 -13.51 11.85 -1.12
C PRO A 15 -13.14 12.92 -0.06
N GLU A 16 -14.04 13.19 0.87
CA GLU A 16 -13.83 14.10 2.01
C GLU A 16 -13.29 13.40 3.26
N SER A 17 -12.94 12.12 3.15
CA SER A 17 -12.37 11.38 4.27
C SER A 17 -11.00 11.90 4.67
N PHE A 18 -10.63 11.61 5.92
CA PHE A 18 -9.26 11.86 6.39
C PHE A 18 -8.21 11.10 5.57
N ALA A 19 -8.52 9.89 5.10
CA ALA A 19 -7.62 9.12 4.24
C ALA A 19 -7.38 9.83 2.90
N ALA A 20 -8.43 10.36 2.28
CA ALA A 20 -8.31 11.15 1.05
C ALA A 20 -7.53 12.45 1.28
N ALA A 21 -7.77 13.15 2.39
CA ALA A 21 -7.00 14.33 2.78
C ALA A 21 -5.50 13.99 2.99
N MET A 22 -5.20 12.86 3.65
CA MET A 22 -3.81 12.38 3.81
C MET A 22 -3.16 12.05 2.48
N ALA A 23 -3.87 11.40 1.54
CA ALA A 23 -3.33 11.09 0.22
C ALA A 23 -2.98 12.36 -0.58
N ARG A 24 -3.85 13.38 -0.54
CA ARG A 24 -3.58 14.69 -1.15
C ARG A 24 -2.35 15.36 -0.54
N GLU A 25 -2.25 15.34 0.79
CA GLU A 25 -1.10 15.89 1.52
C GLU A 25 0.22 15.17 1.19
N ILE A 26 0.20 13.84 1.13
CA ILE A 26 1.35 13.02 0.76
C ILE A 26 1.82 13.39 -0.64
N ARG A 27 0.87 13.47 -1.60
CA ARG A 27 1.16 13.86 -2.98
C ARG A 27 1.82 15.24 -3.05
N GLN A 28 1.18 16.25 -2.46
CA GLN A 28 1.69 17.63 -2.46
C GLN A 28 3.08 17.74 -1.83
N THR A 29 3.31 17.01 -0.73
CA THR A 29 4.60 17.04 -0.04
C THR A 29 5.71 16.44 -0.90
N LEU A 30 5.46 15.29 -1.54
CA LEU A 30 6.44 14.61 -2.39
C LEU A 30 6.71 15.39 -3.69
N GLU A 31 5.66 15.89 -4.34
CA GLU A 31 5.79 16.75 -5.53
C GLU A 31 6.59 18.03 -5.20
N GLY A 32 6.32 18.67 -4.06
CA GLY A 32 7.09 19.82 -3.57
C GLY A 32 8.56 19.52 -3.26
N LYS A 33 8.94 18.24 -3.14
CA LYS A 33 10.32 17.78 -2.95
C LYS A 33 11.02 17.38 -4.26
N GLY A 34 10.34 17.56 -5.41
CA GLY A 34 10.86 17.18 -6.72
C GLY A 34 10.75 15.69 -7.03
N HIS A 35 9.78 15.00 -6.43
CA HIS A 35 9.43 13.63 -6.77
C HIS A 35 8.16 13.59 -7.63
N SER A 36 8.03 12.57 -8.47
CA SER A 36 6.79 12.32 -9.22
C SER A 36 5.85 11.45 -8.39
N VAL A 37 4.56 11.76 -8.41
CA VAL A 37 3.53 11.00 -7.68
C VAL A 37 2.47 10.53 -8.65
N ASP A 38 2.24 9.23 -8.61
CA ASP A 38 1.14 8.55 -9.25
C ASP A 38 0.09 8.21 -8.19
N LEU A 39 -1.04 8.92 -8.17
CA LEU A 39 -2.12 8.69 -7.21
C LEU A 39 -3.12 7.71 -7.81
N LEU A 40 -3.14 6.49 -7.29
CA LEU A 40 -4.12 5.44 -7.58
C LEU A 40 -5.22 5.49 -6.53
N ASP A 41 -6.38 6.06 -6.87
CA ASP A 41 -7.56 5.99 -6.02
C ASP A 41 -8.42 4.80 -6.45
N LEU A 42 -8.36 3.71 -5.69
CA LEU A 42 -9.01 2.45 -6.06
C LEU A 42 -10.53 2.59 -6.19
N TYR A 43 -11.16 3.47 -5.41
CA TYR A 43 -12.61 3.68 -5.49
C TYR A 43 -12.97 4.61 -6.64
N ALA A 44 -12.21 5.69 -6.85
CA ALA A 44 -12.47 6.61 -7.96
C ALA A 44 -12.18 5.97 -9.33
N GLU A 45 -11.24 5.03 -9.39
CA GLU A 45 -10.91 4.26 -10.61
C GLU A 45 -11.77 2.98 -10.77
N ASP A 46 -12.80 2.79 -9.94
CA ASP A 46 -13.75 1.66 -9.98
C ASP A 46 -13.05 0.28 -10.05
N PHE A 47 -11.99 0.10 -9.27
CA PHE A 47 -11.22 -1.14 -9.28
C PHE A 47 -12.04 -2.31 -8.74
N ASP A 48 -12.22 -3.37 -9.54
CA ASP A 48 -12.84 -4.62 -9.10
C ASP A 48 -11.85 -5.44 -8.25
N PRO A 49 -12.11 -5.67 -6.96
CA PRO A 49 -11.19 -6.40 -6.10
C PRO A 49 -11.30 -7.91 -6.19
N ARG A 50 -12.25 -8.45 -6.97
CA ARG A 50 -12.51 -9.88 -7.02
C ARG A 50 -11.47 -10.55 -7.93
N LEU A 51 -10.70 -11.47 -7.36
CA LEU A 51 -9.87 -12.39 -8.14
C LEU A 51 -10.78 -13.29 -8.97
N THR A 52 -10.60 -13.31 -10.29
CA THR A 52 -11.46 -14.06 -11.21
C THR A 52 -11.03 -15.52 -11.35
N ALA A 53 -11.92 -16.36 -11.87
CA ALA A 53 -11.59 -17.76 -12.17
C ALA A 53 -10.50 -17.88 -13.25
N ALA A 54 -10.48 -16.99 -14.24
CA ALA A 54 -9.47 -16.97 -15.30
C ALA A 54 -8.08 -16.63 -14.74
N GLU A 55 -8.00 -15.55 -13.95
CA GLU A 55 -6.78 -15.16 -13.23
C GLU A 55 -6.30 -16.28 -12.30
N ARG A 56 -7.21 -16.97 -11.60
CA ARG A 56 -6.80 -18.05 -10.68
C ARG A 56 -6.37 -19.32 -11.44
N ALA A 57 -7.01 -19.63 -12.56
CA ALA A 57 -6.69 -20.82 -13.36
C ALA A 57 -5.28 -20.74 -13.98
N SER A 58 -4.80 -19.53 -14.30
CA SER A 58 -3.44 -19.30 -14.81
C SER A 58 -2.36 -19.33 -13.72
N TYR A 59 -2.71 -19.46 -12.43
CA TYR A 59 -1.75 -19.40 -11.32
C TYR A 59 -0.57 -20.39 -11.44
N MET A 60 -0.84 -21.60 -11.95
CA MET A 60 0.18 -22.64 -12.15
C MET A 60 0.68 -22.73 -13.60
N GLN A 61 0.21 -21.85 -14.48
CA GLN A 61 0.56 -21.84 -15.91
C GLN A 61 1.41 -20.60 -16.21
N PRO A 62 2.74 -20.71 -16.30
CA PRO A 62 3.56 -19.57 -16.70
C PRO A 62 3.37 -19.26 -18.21
N PRO A 63 3.14 -17.99 -18.60
CA PRO A 63 3.04 -16.82 -17.74
C PRO A 63 1.68 -16.68 -17.04
N TYR A 64 1.69 -16.20 -15.78
CA TYR A 64 0.46 -15.81 -15.07
C TYR A 64 -0.30 -14.76 -15.87
N ASP A 65 -1.62 -14.95 -15.99
CA ASP A 65 -2.47 -13.98 -16.68
C ASP A 65 -2.86 -12.83 -15.74
N PHE A 66 -2.29 -11.66 -15.99
CA PHE A 66 -2.60 -10.40 -15.31
C PHE A 66 -3.08 -9.33 -16.31
N SER A 67 -3.59 -9.72 -17.49
CA SER A 67 -4.00 -8.76 -18.53
C SER A 67 -5.05 -7.77 -18.04
N ASP A 68 -5.98 -8.24 -17.21
CA ASP A 68 -7.07 -7.44 -16.65
C ASP A 68 -6.59 -6.32 -15.71
N VAL A 69 -5.37 -6.45 -15.18
CA VAL A 69 -4.75 -5.46 -14.27
C VAL A 69 -3.43 -4.93 -14.80
N GLN A 70 -3.15 -5.09 -16.10
CA GLN A 70 -1.90 -4.68 -16.74
C GLN A 70 -1.53 -3.23 -16.43
N THR A 71 -2.48 -2.31 -16.52
CA THR A 71 -2.27 -0.88 -16.21
C THR A 71 -1.78 -0.68 -14.77
N LEU A 72 -2.33 -1.42 -13.80
CA LEU A 72 -1.91 -1.32 -12.40
C LEU A 72 -0.54 -1.95 -12.16
N VAL A 73 -0.25 -3.05 -12.86
CA VAL A 73 1.08 -3.69 -12.87
C VAL A 73 2.14 -2.72 -13.40
N ASP A 74 1.84 -1.98 -14.47
CA ASP A 74 2.77 -1.01 -15.05
C ASP A 74 3.03 0.17 -14.12
N ARG A 75 1.99 0.69 -13.45
CA ARG A 75 2.14 1.72 -12.40
C ARG A 75 3.02 1.24 -11.25
N LEU A 76 2.83 0.00 -10.79
CA LEU A 76 3.65 -0.61 -9.74
C LEU A 76 5.12 -0.82 -10.17
N ARG A 77 5.35 -1.29 -11.40
CA ARG A 77 6.70 -1.50 -11.95
C ARG A 77 7.47 -0.19 -12.18
N ALA A 78 6.76 0.89 -12.48
CA ALA A 78 7.38 2.21 -12.67
C ALA A 78 7.79 2.89 -11.35
N ALA A 79 7.24 2.45 -10.20
CA ALA A 79 7.44 3.12 -8.93
C ALA A 79 8.77 2.76 -8.25
N ASP A 80 9.45 3.75 -7.67
CA ASP A 80 10.56 3.58 -6.73
C ASP A 80 10.08 3.48 -5.28
N GLY A 81 8.87 3.97 -5.01
CA GLY A 81 8.24 3.95 -3.69
C GLY A 81 6.75 3.63 -3.75
N LEU A 82 6.27 2.87 -2.77
CA LEU A 82 4.86 2.52 -2.60
C LEU A 82 4.33 3.13 -1.30
N ILE A 83 3.23 3.86 -1.35
CA ILE A 83 2.57 4.41 -0.16
C ILE A 83 1.11 3.98 -0.15
N LEU A 84 0.70 3.26 0.88
CA LEU A 84 -0.70 2.83 1.05
C LEU A 84 -1.42 3.76 2.04
N VAL A 85 -2.58 4.28 1.65
CA VAL A 85 -3.39 5.21 2.45
C VAL A 85 -4.81 4.65 2.62
N PHE A 86 -5.16 4.19 3.81
CA PHE A 86 -6.43 3.47 4.02
C PHE A 86 -6.86 3.37 5.50
N PRO A 87 -8.15 3.26 5.81
CA PRO A 87 -8.62 2.88 7.14
C PRO A 87 -8.51 1.36 7.35
N GLN A 88 -8.22 0.91 8.57
CA GLN A 88 -8.29 -0.51 8.91
C GLN A 88 -9.75 -0.90 9.18
N TRP A 89 -10.24 -1.90 8.46
CA TRP A 89 -11.56 -2.49 8.68
C TRP A 89 -11.38 -3.93 9.10
N TRP A 90 -12.07 -4.34 10.16
CA TRP A 90 -11.95 -5.69 10.74
C TRP A 90 -10.50 -6.09 11.05
N PHE A 91 -9.72 -5.16 11.61
CA PHE A 91 -8.28 -5.33 11.87
C PHE A 91 -7.48 -5.79 10.64
N ASN A 92 -7.94 -5.40 9.46
CA ASN A 92 -7.35 -5.77 8.18
C ASN A 92 -7.44 -4.61 7.17
N LEU A 93 -6.98 -4.87 5.96
CA LEU A 93 -7.10 -3.97 4.82
C LEU A 93 -8.59 -3.87 4.38
N PRO A 94 -9.03 -2.74 3.82
CA PRO A 94 -10.26 -2.68 3.05
C PRO A 94 -10.26 -3.75 1.96
N ALA A 95 -11.43 -4.35 1.68
CA ALA A 95 -11.55 -5.40 0.66
C ALA A 95 -10.98 -4.94 -0.70
N ILE A 96 -11.21 -3.67 -1.07
CA ILE A 96 -10.70 -3.12 -2.33
C ILE A 96 -9.17 -3.13 -2.40
N LEU A 97 -8.49 -2.80 -1.29
CA LEU A 97 -7.04 -2.80 -1.19
C LEU A 97 -6.49 -4.23 -1.09
N LYS A 98 -7.20 -5.14 -0.42
CA LYS A 98 -6.83 -6.55 -0.39
C LYS A 98 -6.90 -7.16 -1.80
N GLY A 99 -7.94 -6.84 -2.58
CA GLY A 99 -8.07 -7.23 -3.97
C GLY A 99 -6.95 -6.67 -4.85
N PHE A 100 -6.53 -5.42 -4.62
CA PHE A 100 -5.38 -4.83 -5.32
C PHE A 100 -4.11 -5.66 -5.06
N ILE A 101 -3.88 -6.06 -3.81
CA ILE A 101 -2.75 -6.95 -3.48
C ILE A 101 -2.92 -8.31 -4.16
N ASP A 102 -4.11 -8.92 -4.10
CA ASP A 102 -4.36 -10.26 -4.63
C ASP A 102 -4.20 -10.37 -6.14
N ARG A 103 -4.62 -9.33 -6.88
CA ARG A 103 -4.62 -9.32 -8.35
C ARG A 103 -3.32 -8.76 -8.94
N VAL A 104 -2.64 -7.83 -8.24
CA VAL A 104 -1.43 -7.17 -8.76
C VAL A 104 -0.13 -7.79 -8.24
N PHE A 105 -0.11 -8.35 -7.03
CA PHE A 105 1.11 -8.93 -6.44
C PHE A 105 1.21 -10.43 -6.75
N VAL A 106 1.25 -10.74 -8.04
CA VAL A 106 1.13 -12.09 -8.60
C VAL A 106 2.46 -12.61 -9.18
N PRO A 107 2.57 -13.91 -9.53
CA PRO A 107 3.75 -14.45 -10.20
C PRO A 107 4.13 -13.68 -11.46
N GLY A 108 5.42 -13.47 -11.71
CA GLY A 108 5.92 -12.64 -12.82
C GLY A 108 5.82 -11.13 -12.59
N VAL A 109 5.12 -10.68 -11.54
CA VAL A 109 5.05 -9.26 -11.13
C VAL A 109 5.77 -9.04 -9.81
N ALA A 110 5.24 -9.59 -8.70
CA ALA A 110 5.81 -9.37 -7.38
C ALA A 110 6.89 -10.38 -7.03
N PHE A 111 6.74 -11.61 -7.51
CA PHE A 111 7.67 -12.70 -7.26
C PHE A 111 7.66 -13.71 -8.42
N ASP A 112 8.67 -14.58 -8.46
CA ASP A 112 8.64 -15.82 -9.21
C ASP A 112 8.74 -17.02 -8.27
N HIS A 113 8.40 -18.20 -8.77
CA HIS A 113 8.72 -19.46 -8.11
C HIS A 113 10.18 -19.83 -8.39
N ASP A 114 10.91 -20.22 -7.35
CA ASP A 114 12.26 -20.76 -7.50
C ASP A 114 12.21 -22.05 -8.35
N PRO A 115 12.99 -22.17 -9.44
CA PRO A 115 13.06 -23.38 -10.26
C PRO A 115 13.44 -24.63 -9.45
N ASP A 116 14.24 -24.47 -8.40
CA ASP A 116 14.69 -25.56 -7.51
C ASP A 116 13.67 -25.86 -6.39
N GLY A 117 12.56 -25.12 -6.35
CA GLY A 117 11.43 -25.32 -5.45
C GLY A 117 11.54 -24.66 -4.08
N GLY A 118 10.38 -24.52 -3.42
CA GLY A 118 10.28 -24.16 -1.99
C GLY A 118 10.43 -22.68 -1.62
N ARG A 119 10.91 -21.81 -2.52
CA ARG A 119 11.08 -20.37 -2.22
C ARG A 119 10.44 -19.49 -3.30
N LEU A 120 10.00 -18.30 -2.88
CA LEU A 120 9.58 -17.24 -3.79
C LEU A 120 10.75 -16.28 -3.99
N VAL A 121 11.00 -15.89 -5.23
CA VAL A 121 12.06 -14.94 -5.63
C VAL A 121 11.45 -13.55 -5.79
N PRO A 122 11.79 -12.56 -4.94
CA PRO A 122 11.27 -11.19 -5.05
C PRO A 122 11.58 -10.53 -6.41
N LYS A 123 10.60 -9.82 -6.98
CA LYS A 123 10.76 -9.08 -8.25
C LYS A 123 10.55 -7.57 -8.16
N LEU A 124 10.05 -7.03 -7.04
CA LEU A 124 9.84 -5.59 -6.87
C LEU A 124 11.09 -4.89 -6.32
N GLY A 125 12.25 -5.22 -6.88
CA GLY A 125 13.55 -4.65 -6.47
C GLY A 125 13.70 -3.14 -6.73
N ASN A 126 12.84 -2.58 -7.59
CA ASN A 126 12.69 -1.16 -7.84
C ASN A 126 12.11 -0.42 -6.62
N ILE A 127 11.23 -1.07 -5.84
CA ILE A 127 10.56 -0.44 -4.69
C ILE A 127 11.52 -0.38 -3.50
N ARG A 128 12.07 0.81 -3.24
CA ARG A 128 13.01 1.13 -2.15
C ARG A 128 12.36 1.74 -0.92
N THR A 129 11.16 2.29 -1.07
CA THR A 129 10.37 2.87 0.01
C THR A 129 9.00 2.20 0.03
N PHE A 130 8.55 1.71 1.19
CA PHE A 130 7.18 1.21 1.36
C PHE A 130 6.59 1.77 2.64
N TRP A 131 5.79 2.81 2.50
CA TRP A 131 5.15 3.48 3.62
C TRP A 131 3.65 3.17 3.69
N VAL A 132 3.11 3.23 4.90
CA VAL A 132 1.69 2.98 5.18
C VAL A 132 1.18 4.09 6.07
N VAL A 133 0.10 4.74 5.66
CA VAL A 133 -0.62 5.74 6.43
C VAL A 133 -2.03 5.23 6.64
N THR A 134 -2.33 4.86 7.88
CA THR A 134 -3.59 4.19 8.17
C THR A 134 -4.27 4.73 9.42
N THR A 135 -5.58 4.56 9.48
CA THR A 135 -6.40 4.92 10.64
C THR A 135 -7.16 3.70 11.15
N THR A 136 -7.54 3.69 12.42
CA THR A 136 -8.37 2.63 12.99
C THR A 136 -9.24 3.20 14.10
N GLY A 137 -10.50 2.76 14.18
CA GLY A 137 -11.39 3.10 15.28
C GLY A 137 -10.97 2.50 16.62
N SER A 138 -10.17 1.42 16.59
CA SER A 138 -9.73 0.72 17.80
C SER A 138 -8.63 1.48 18.55
N PRO A 139 -8.59 1.37 19.90
CA PRO A 139 -7.49 1.87 20.70
C PRO A 139 -6.16 1.20 20.37
N TRP A 140 -5.06 1.94 20.55
CA TRP A 140 -3.71 1.45 20.27
C TRP A 140 -3.38 0.13 20.96
N TRP A 141 -3.74 -0.03 22.23
CA TRP A 141 -3.41 -1.24 23.00
C TRP A 141 -4.13 -2.49 22.46
N VAL A 142 -5.37 -2.35 21.96
CA VAL A 142 -6.13 -3.45 21.34
C VAL A 142 -5.44 -3.89 20.07
N VAL A 143 -5.11 -2.92 19.20
CA VAL A 143 -4.44 -3.20 17.92
C VAL A 143 -3.05 -3.80 18.18
N HIS A 144 -2.31 -3.27 19.14
CA HIS A 144 -0.92 -3.63 19.36
C HIS A 144 -0.73 -4.93 20.14
N PHE A 145 -1.38 -5.06 21.30
CA PHE A 145 -1.15 -6.17 22.22
C PHE A 145 -2.16 -7.30 22.02
N TYR A 146 -3.45 -6.99 21.96
CA TYR A 146 -4.48 -8.02 21.83
C TYR A 146 -4.48 -8.65 20.44
N MET A 147 -4.52 -7.83 19.38
CA MET A 147 -4.53 -8.32 17.99
C MET A 147 -3.12 -8.57 17.43
N GLY A 148 -2.07 -8.03 18.07
CA GLY A 148 -0.70 -8.24 17.63
C GLY A 148 -0.30 -7.46 16.36
N ASN A 149 -0.92 -6.34 16.04
CA ASN A 149 -0.68 -5.55 14.82
C ASN A 149 -0.81 -6.38 13.52
N PRO A 150 -1.98 -6.98 13.23
CA PRO A 150 -2.17 -7.88 12.09
C PRO A 150 -1.83 -7.20 10.75
N VAL A 151 -2.35 -6.00 10.49
CA VAL A 151 -2.05 -5.21 9.29
C VAL A 151 -0.56 -4.98 9.11
N ARG A 152 0.16 -4.60 10.19
CA ARG A 152 1.62 -4.39 10.13
C ARG A 152 2.35 -5.68 9.77
N ARG A 153 1.93 -6.83 10.31
CA ARG A 153 2.56 -8.13 10.01
C ARG A 153 2.30 -8.54 8.57
N ILE A 154 1.07 -8.42 8.08
CA ILE A 154 0.71 -8.72 6.69
C ILE A 154 1.55 -7.87 5.73
N LEU A 155 1.60 -6.56 5.92
CA LEU A 155 2.31 -5.67 5.01
C LEU A 155 3.84 -5.80 5.13
N LYS A 156 4.39 -5.81 6.36
CA LYS A 156 5.85 -5.86 6.56
C LYS A 156 6.47 -7.22 6.25
N ARG A 157 5.77 -8.32 6.54
CA ARG A 157 6.32 -9.68 6.36
C ARG A 157 5.80 -10.37 5.10
N GLY A 158 4.56 -10.10 4.71
CA GLY A 158 3.94 -10.69 3.53
C GLY A 158 4.27 -9.90 2.26
N VAL A 159 3.97 -8.61 2.24
CA VAL A 159 4.09 -7.80 1.00
C VAL A 159 5.50 -7.25 0.81
N ALA A 160 6.04 -6.58 1.82
CA ALA A 160 7.36 -5.94 1.77
C ALA A 160 8.52 -6.92 1.54
N ALA A 161 8.32 -8.22 1.82
CA ALA A 161 9.30 -9.26 1.54
C ALA A 161 9.60 -9.43 0.04
N PHE A 162 8.70 -8.96 -0.83
CA PHE A 162 8.86 -9.00 -2.28
C PHE A 162 9.49 -7.74 -2.87
N CYS A 163 9.75 -6.72 -2.04
CA CYS A 163 10.38 -5.46 -2.45
C CYS A 163 11.92 -5.52 -2.31
N SER A 164 12.59 -4.40 -2.56
CA SER A 164 14.06 -4.31 -2.52
C SER A 164 14.67 -4.74 -1.17
N ARG A 165 15.91 -5.25 -1.23
CA ARG A 165 16.72 -5.47 -0.03
C ARG A 165 17.05 -4.13 0.61
N GLY A 166 16.90 -4.03 1.93
CA GLY A 166 17.09 -2.77 2.65
C GLY A 166 15.92 -1.80 2.54
N LEU A 167 14.73 -2.28 2.16
CA LEU A 167 13.50 -1.49 2.06
C LEU A 167 13.29 -0.58 3.27
N ASP A 168 13.05 0.71 2.99
CA ASP A 168 12.59 1.66 3.99
C ASP A 168 11.08 1.45 4.24
N PHE A 169 10.76 0.66 5.27
CA PHE A 169 9.38 0.38 5.68
C PHE A 169 8.95 1.20 6.90
N HIS A 170 7.95 2.05 6.72
CA HIS A 170 7.33 2.81 7.80
C HIS A 170 5.80 2.70 7.80
N MET A 171 5.21 2.62 8.99
CA MET A 171 3.76 2.57 9.16
C MET A 171 3.33 3.60 10.21
N PHE A 172 2.56 4.58 9.77
CA PHE A 172 1.91 5.59 10.59
C PHE A 172 0.47 5.15 10.83
N SER A 173 0.08 5.03 12.10
CA SER A 173 -1.26 4.59 12.48
C SER A 173 -1.90 5.57 13.45
N LEU A 174 -3.03 6.15 13.05
CA LEU A 174 -3.88 6.95 13.92
C LEU A 174 -4.96 6.05 14.52
N HIS A 175 -5.01 5.99 15.85
CA HIS A 175 -5.90 5.13 16.61
C HIS A 175 -7.04 5.94 17.23
N ASP A 176 -8.10 5.26 17.63
CA ASP A 176 -9.31 5.87 18.21
C ASP A 176 -9.95 6.90 17.24
N MET A 177 -9.99 6.56 15.95
CA MET A 177 -10.48 7.47 14.89
C MET A 177 -11.92 7.94 15.16
N ASP A 178 -12.76 7.11 15.76
CA ASP A 178 -14.17 7.43 16.06
C ASP A 178 -14.32 8.54 17.12
N ARG A 179 -13.24 8.87 17.84
CA ARG A 179 -13.21 9.89 18.91
C ARG A 179 -12.10 10.91 18.69
N VAL A 180 -11.49 10.93 17.49
CA VAL A 180 -10.34 11.77 17.21
C VAL A 180 -10.76 13.23 17.05
N THR A 181 -9.99 14.15 17.60
CA THR A 181 -10.20 15.60 17.41
C THR A 181 -9.47 16.10 16.17
N GLY A 182 -9.94 17.21 15.61
CA GLY A 182 -9.28 17.89 14.48
C GLY A 182 -7.81 18.25 14.78
N GLU A 183 -7.51 18.65 16.03
CA GLU A 183 -6.14 18.93 16.48
C GLU A 183 -5.25 17.68 16.44
N ARG A 184 -5.75 16.53 16.87
CA ARG A 184 -5.00 15.26 16.82
C ARG A 184 -4.81 14.77 15.39
N CYS A 185 -5.81 14.95 14.52
CA CYS A 185 -5.69 14.74 13.08
C CYS A 185 -4.59 15.63 12.47
N GLY A 186 -4.59 16.93 12.80
CA GLY A 186 -3.57 17.87 12.34
C GLY A 186 -2.16 17.52 12.82
N ARG A 187 -2.00 17.12 14.09
CA ARG A 187 -0.72 16.63 14.62
C ARG A 187 -0.24 15.36 13.90
N PHE A 188 -1.14 14.41 13.63
CA PHE A 188 -0.80 13.20 12.89
C PHE A 188 -0.36 13.52 11.46
N MET A 189 -1.12 14.36 10.74
CA MET A 189 -0.78 14.82 9.40
C MET A 189 0.57 15.54 9.37
N GLY A 190 0.82 16.45 10.32
CA GLY A 190 2.10 17.14 10.46
C GLY A 190 3.27 16.19 10.69
N LYS A 191 3.09 15.14 11.50
CA LYS A 191 4.11 14.10 11.72
C LYS A 191 4.44 13.36 10.42
N VAL A 192 3.43 12.98 9.63
CA VAL A 192 3.63 12.31 8.34
C VAL A 192 4.32 13.23 7.35
N ARG A 193 3.87 14.49 7.23
CA ARG A 193 4.50 15.52 6.39
C ARG A 193 5.98 15.71 6.72
N GLN A 194 6.32 15.84 8.00
CA GLN A 194 7.71 16.00 8.44
C GLN A 194 8.59 14.78 8.10
N ALA A 195 8.02 13.58 8.14
CA ALA A 195 8.74 12.38 7.72
C ALA A 195 8.97 12.37 6.20
N LEU A 196 7.93 12.67 5.41
CA LEU A 196 8.02 12.74 3.94
C LEU A 196 9.00 13.81 3.48
N ALA A 197 9.11 14.94 4.18
CA ALA A 197 10.05 16.01 3.83
C ALA A 197 11.54 15.58 3.92
N ARG A 198 11.83 14.43 4.52
CA ARG A 198 13.17 13.83 4.63
C ARG A 198 13.44 12.79 3.53
N LEU A 199 12.42 12.36 2.79
CA LEU A 199 12.58 11.60 1.56
C LEU A 199 13.13 12.51 0.46
#